data_AF-A0A7C6LRS9-F1
#
_entry.id   AF-A0A7C6LRS9-F1
#
_cell.length_a   1.000
_cell.length_b   1.000
_cell.length_c   1.000
_cell.angle_alpha   90.00
_cell.angle_beta   90.00
_cell.angle_gamma   90.00
#
_symmetry.space_group_name_H-M   'P 1'
#
loop_
_entity.id
_entity.type
_entity.pdbx_description
1 polymer ?
#
loop_
_entity_poly.entity_id
_entity_poly.type
_entity_poly.pdbx_seq_one_letter_code
_entity_poly.pdbx_strand_id
1 'polypeptide(L)'
;AGIPPARSTTWPTTATPQGQPAAPPPQPPITPQLPQPAGYRPDDRLTLSGVWSDEKRRGEWTIPPYLRLQAGLSNVKLDCRQATPDSPIIDIEVGMGVGSTVLILPEGWGVNTDRLGKGMGTIKIKVPTAATPGNPTLVLHGQLGAGTIVVRHENWFERRTKPKG
;
A
#
# COMPACT_ATOMS: atom_id res chain seq x y z
N ALA A 1 11.08 61.61 -75.75
CA ALA A 1 9.88 60.81 -76.05
C ALA A 1 10.18 59.37 -75.63
N GLY A 2 9.61 58.92 -74.50
CA GLY A 2 9.90 57.62 -73.88
C GLY A 2 8.74 56.66 -74.10
N ILE A 3 9.05 55.46 -74.59
CA ILE A 3 8.13 54.32 -74.73
C ILE A 3 8.61 53.24 -73.75
N PRO A 4 7.72 52.59 -72.98
CA PRO A 4 8.06 51.95 -71.70
C PRO A 4 8.59 50.52 -71.86
N PRO A 5 9.46 50.01 -70.95
CA PRO A 5 9.79 48.60 -70.93
C PRO A 5 8.74 47.76 -70.17
N ALA A 6 8.72 46.49 -70.59
CA ALA A 6 7.81 45.42 -70.27
C ALA A 6 7.41 45.24 -68.80
N ARG A 7 6.10 44.99 -68.64
CA ARG A 7 5.42 44.46 -67.47
C ARG A 7 5.94 43.04 -67.15
N SER A 8 6.72 42.92 -66.07
CA SER A 8 7.16 41.64 -65.52
C SER A 8 6.07 41.05 -64.63
N THR A 9 5.51 39.93 -65.05
CA THR A 9 4.61 39.08 -64.26
C THR A 9 5.39 38.48 -63.09
N THR A 10 5.13 38.95 -61.86
CA THR A 10 5.56 38.28 -60.63
C THR A 10 4.36 37.54 -60.03
N TRP A 11 4.49 36.22 -59.90
CA TRP A 11 3.52 35.38 -59.22
C TRP A 11 3.55 35.67 -57.71
N PRO A 12 2.40 35.68 -57.01
CA PRO A 12 2.42 35.70 -55.55
C PRO A 12 2.83 34.31 -55.04
N THR A 13 4.03 34.19 -54.48
CA THR A 13 4.42 33.03 -53.68
C THR A 13 3.46 32.91 -52.51
N THR A 14 2.66 31.85 -52.48
CA THR A 14 1.87 31.50 -51.31
C THR A 14 2.82 30.90 -50.27
N ALA A 15 3.20 31.69 -49.26
CA ALA A 15 3.90 31.15 -48.10
C ALA A 15 2.91 30.30 -47.29
N THR A 16 3.13 28.99 -47.25
CA THR A 16 2.41 28.07 -46.37
C THR A 16 2.72 28.43 -44.91
N PRO A 17 1.74 28.63 -44.02
CA PRO A 17 2.03 28.75 -42.60
C PRO A 17 2.49 27.37 -42.10
N GLN A 18 3.80 27.23 -41.85
CA GLN A 18 4.33 26.06 -41.18
C GLN A 18 3.67 25.97 -39.79
N GLY A 19 2.90 24.90 -39.57
CA GLY A 19 2.31 24.62 -38.27
C GLY A 19 3.38 24.61 -37.19
N GLN A 20 3.29 25.52 -36.23
CA GLN A 20 4.07 25.45 -35.02
C GLN A 20 3.81 24.09 -34.36
N PRO A 21 4.85 23.28 -34.06
CA PRO A 21 4.65 22.11 -33.22
C PRO A 21 4.10 22.59 -31.88
N ALA A 22 2.93 22.06 -31.50
CA ALA A 22 2.30 22.38 -30.22
C ALA A 22 3.32 22.17 -29.11
N ALA A 23 3.56 23.21 -28.29
CA ALA A 23 4.45 23.11 -27.15
C ALA A 23 4.00 21.92 -26.27
N PRO A 24 4.94 21.07 -25.80
CA PRO A 24 4.58 20.03 -24.85
C PRO A 24 3.92 20.69 -23.63
N PRO A 25 2.88 20.07 -23.04
CA PRO A 25 2.22 20.63 -21.87
C PRO A 25 3.25 20.90 -20.76
N PRO A 26 3.09 21.98 -19.97
CA PRO A 26 4.02 22.32 -18.91
C PRO A 26 4.15 21.14 -17.95
N GLN A 27 5.36 20.59 -17.88
CA GLN A 27 5.67 19.53 -16.93
C GLN A 27 5.57 20.13 -15.52
N PRO A 28 4.82 19.51 -14.58
CA PRO A 28 4.76 20.02 -13.22
C PRO A 28 6.17 20.08 -12.62
N PRO A 29 6.46 21.04 -11.72
CA PRO A 29 7.77 21.17 -11.11
C PRO A 29 8.15 19.85 -10.44
N ILE A 30 9.31 19.31 -10.81
CA ILE A 30 9.97 18.20 -10.15
C ILE A 30 10.38 18.65 -8.74
N THR A 31 9.48 18.52 -7.77
CA THR A 31 9.84 18.59 -6.36
C THR A 31 10.73 17.38 -6.03
N PRO A 32 11.86 17.55 -5.30
CA PRO A 32 12.62 16.43 -4.76
C PRO A 32 11.69 15.60 -3.87
N GLN A 33 11.20 14.48 -4.40
CA GLN A 33 10.40 13.56 -3.61
C GLN A 33 11.36 12.80 -2.70
N LEU A 34 11.23 12.95 -1.39
CA LEU A 34 11.83 12.00 -0.47
C LEU A 34 11.42 10.57 -0.92
N PRO A 35 12.32 9.57 -0.85
CA PRO A 35 11.96 8.20 -1.17
C PRO A 35 10.69 7.83 -0.44
N GLN A 36 9.66 7.42 -1.19
CA GLN A 36 8.42 6.96 -0.57
C GLN A 36 8.76 5.79 0.37
N PRO A 37 8.29 5.80 1.62
CA PRO A 37 8.55 4.70 2.54
C PRO A 37 7.94 3.39 2.00
N ALA A 38 8.51 2.26 2.40
CA ALA A 38 8.00 0.95 2.00
C ALA A 38 6.53 0.78 2.42
N GLY A 39 5.76 0.09 1.59
CA GLY A 39 4.35 -0.24 1.81
C GLY A 39 3.33 0.65 1.11
N TYR A 40 3.76 1.67 0.36
CA TYR A 40 2.88 2.53 -0.42
C TYR A 40 2.71 2.09 -1.88
N ARG A 41 3.44 1.04 -2.30
CA ARG A 41 3.33 0.43 -3.62
C ARG A 41 3.17 -1.08 -3.48
N PRO A 42 2.41 -1.74 -4.37
CA PRO A 42 2.23 -3.20 -4.32
C PRO A 42 3.52 -3.98 -4.60
N ASP A 43 4.48 -3.38 -5.30
CA ASP A 43 5.80 -3.95 -5.59
C ASP A 43 6.80 -3.73 -4.44
N ASP A 44 6.63 -2.64 -3.69
CA ASP A 44 7.44 -2.28 -2.52
C ASP A 44 6.59 -2.36 -1.26
N ARG A 45 6.35 -3.59 -0.81
CA ARG A 45 5.53 -3.89 0.38
C ARG A 45 6.38 -3.73 1.62
N LEU A 46 5.83 -3.13 2.67
CA LEU A 46 6.50 -3.10 3.96
C LEU A 46 6.56 -4.53 4.52
N THR A 47 7.76 -5.10 4.55
CA THR A 47 8.00 -6.48 4.96
C THR A 47 8.31 -6.55 6.45
N LEU A 48 7.49 -7.30 7.19
CA LEU A 48 7.72 -7.67 8.57
C LEU A 48 8.11 -9.15 8.59
N SER A 49 9.41 -9.40 8.77
CA SER A 49 9.98 -10.74 8.70
C SER A 49 10.87 -11.02 9.88
N GLY A 50 10.73 -12.20 10.46
CA GLY A 50 11.73 -12.78 11.35
C GLY A 50 12.26 -14.07 10.73
N VAL A 51 13.57 -14.23 10.61
CA VAL A 51 14.18 -15.52 10.24
C VAL A 51 14.70 -16.24 11.49
N TRP A 52 15.34 -15.49 12.39
CA TRP A 52 15.92 -15.99 13.67
C TRP A 52 15.58 -15.10 14.88
N SER A 53 14.75 -14.07 14.69
CA SER A 53 14.37 -13.12 15.75
C SER A 53 12.90 -12.79 15.62
N ASP A 54 12.24 -12.57 16.77
CA ASP A 54 10.84 -12.19 16.79
C ASP A 54 10.67 -10.75 16.31
N GLU A 55 9.86 -10.54 15.28
CA GLU A 55 9.49 -9.19 14.82
C GLU A 55 8.22 -8.76 15.56
N LYS A 56 8.29 -7.66 16.31
CA LYS A 56 7.18 -7.15 17.11
C LYS A 56 6.96 -5.67 16.81
N ARG A 57 5.97 -5.37 15.96
CA ARG A 57 5.55 -3.99 15.71
C ARG A 57 4.46 -3.60 16.72
N ARG A 58 4.77 -2.63 17.58
CA ARG A 58 3.91 -2.12 18.67
C ARG A 58 4.09 -0.61 18.82
N GLY A 59 3.09 0.06 19.40
CA GLY A 59 3.12 1.50 19.68
C GLY A 59 2.47 2.32 18.57
N GLU A 60 2.79 3.62 18.53
CA GLU A 60 2.32 4.55 17.51
C GLU A 60 3.09 4.30 16.21
N TRP A 61 2.40 3.78 15.20
CA TRP A 61 2.95 3.61 13.86
C TRP A 61 1.86 3.76 12.80
N THR A 62 2.23 4.22 11.62
CA THR A 62 1.33 4.31 10.47
C THR A 62 1.31 2.98 9.73
N ILE A 63 0.12 2.42 9.52
CA ILE A 63 -0.03 1.19 8.73
C ILE A 63 -0.17 1.58 7.25
N PRO A 64 0.81 1.23 6.41
CA PRO A 64 0.74 1.53 4.99
C PRO A 64 -0.25 0.58 4.28
N PRO A 65 -0.73 0.92 3.07
CA PRO A 65 -1.72 0.12 2.35
C PRO A 65 -1.23 -1.27 1.94
N TYR A 66 0.07 -1.50 1.81
CA TYR A 66 0.64 -2.79 1.41
C TYR A 66 1.66 -3.31 2.43
N LEU A 67 1.35 -4.47 2.99
CA LEU A 67 2.21 -5.19 3.93
C LEU A 67 2.59 -6.57 3.39
N ARG A 68 3.71 -7.09 3.88
CA ARG A 68 4.14 -8.47 3.71
C ARG A 68 4.57 -9.04 5.06
N LEU A 69 3.94 -10.13 5.50
CA LEU A 69 4.28 -10.83 6.73
C LEU A 69 4.99 -12.13 6.37
N GLN A 70 6.25 -12.27 6.77
CA GLN A 70 7.06 -13.46 6.54
C GLN A 70 7.53 -14.09 7.84
N ALA A 71 6.90 -15.19 8.22
CA ALA A 71 7.21 -15.93 9.44
C ALA A 71 7.77 -17.31 9.07
N GLY A 72 9.08 -17.40 8.84
CA GLY A 72 9.77 -18.65 8.50
C GLY A 72 9.85 -19.60 9.70
N LEU A 73 10.87 -19.41 10.55
CA LEU A 73 11.08 -20.11 11.83
C LEU A 73 10.87 -19.16 13.04
N SER A 74 10.21 -18.04 12.84
CA SER A 74 10.09 -16.97 13.84
C SER A 74 8.64 -16.70 14.24
N ASN A 75 8.48 -15.82 15.24
CA ASN A 75 7.20 -15.22 15.57
C ASN A 75 7.10 -13.78 15.10
N VAL A 76 6.01 -13.46 14.38
CA VAL A 76 5.68 -12.09 13.99
C VAL A 76 4.45 -11.64 14.78
N LYS A 77 4.57 -10.53 15.53
CA LYS A 77 3.44 -9.94 16.26
C LYS A 77 3.20 -8.52 15.77
N LEU A 78 2.00 -8.30 15.24
CA LEU A 78 1.52 -7.00 14.81
C LEU A 78 0.45 -6.50 15.80
N ASP A 79 0.74 -5.41 16.49
CA ASP A 79 -0.21 -4.74 17.38
C ASP A 79 -0.70 -3.45 16.70
N CYS A 80 -1.97 -3.47 16.29
CA CYS A 80 -2.61 -2.34 15.62
C CYS A 80 -3.36 -1.42 16.60
N ARG A 81 -3.30 -1.64 17.92
CA ARG A 81 -4.14 -0.90 18.89
C ARG A 81 -3.79 0.58 19.04
N GLN A 82 -2.54 0.93 18.74
CA GLN A 82 -2.03 2.30 18.72
C GLN A 82 -1.63 2.71 17.29
N ALA A 83 -1.96 1.87 16.30
CA ALA A 83 -1.58 2.11 14.93
C ALA A 83 -2.62 2.96 14.22
N THR A 84 -2.16 3.86 13.35
CA THR A 84 -3.03 4.69 12.52
C THR A 84 -3.05 4.11 11.10
N PRO A 85 -4.20 3.65 10.59
CA PRO A 85 -4.30 3.16 9.22
C PRO A 85 -4.23 4.33 8.24
N ASP A 86 -3.40 4.20 7.21
CA ASP A 86 -3.28 5.20 6.14
C ASP A 86 -4.31 4.96 5.01
N SER A 87 -4.91 3.78 4.97
CA SER A 87 -5.85 3.35 3.94
C SER A 87 -7.04 2.60 4.55
N PRO A 88 -8.26 2.74 3.98
CA PRO A 88 -9.43 1.95 4.39
C PRO A 88 -9.29 0.46 4.05
N ILE A 89 -8.42 0.13 3.09
CA ILE A 89 -8.11 -1.24 2.69
C ILE A 89 -6.61 -1.44 2.84
N ILE A 90 -6.23 -2.42 3.66
CA ILE A 90 -4.83 -2.78 3.89
C ILE A 90 -4.62 -4.18 3.33
N ASP A 91 -3.82 -4.27 2.27
CA ASP A 91 -3.49 -5.52 1.61
C ASP A 91 -2.28 -6.16 2.29
N ILE A 92 -2.46 -7.37 2.80
CA ILE A 92 -1.45 -8.09 3.57
C ILE A 92 -1.14 -9.41 2.88
N GLU A 93 0.07 -9.49 2.32
CA GLU A 93 0.60 -10.74 1.81
C GLU A 93 1.18 -11.56 2.97
N VAL A 94 0.78 -12.82 3.07
CA VAL A 94 1.18 -13.73 4.14
C VAL A 94 1.97 -14.89 3.56
N GLY A 95 3.24 -14.98 3.96
CA GLY A 95 4.13 -16.11 3.67
C GLY A 95 4.59 -16.77 4.97
N MET A 96 4.03 -17.92 5.32
CA MET A 96 4.35 -18.60 6.59
C MET A 96 5.03 -19.95 6.37
N GLY A 97 6.12 -20.18 7.11
CA GLY A 97 6.79 -21.47 7.26
C GLY A 97 6.20 -22.25 8.44
N VAL A 98 7.01 -22.53 9.45
CA VAL A 98 6.64 -23.23 10.70
C VAL A 98 6.36 -22.28 11.87
N GLY A 99 6.65 -20.98 11.70
CA GLY A 99 6.48 -19.94 12.70
C GLY A 99 5.03 -19.60 13.05
N SER A 100 4.86 -18.59 13.92
CA SER A 100 3.53 -18.11 14.32
C SER A 100 3.38 -16.61 14.11
N THR A 101 2.22 -16.19 13.61
CA THR A 101 1.88 -14.78 13.35
C THR A 101 0.65 -14.40 14.14
N VAL A 102 0.75 -13.32 14.91
CA VAL A 102 -0.35 -12.81 15.73
C VAL A 102 -0.66 -11.37 15.33
N LEU A 103 -1.88 -11.14 14.84
CA LEU A 103 -2.44 -9.81 14.61
C LEU A 103 -3.42 -9.46 15.73
N ILE A 104 -3.19 -8.32 16.37
CA ILE A 104 -4.09 -7.74 17.37
C ILE A 104 -4.68 -6.47 16.77
N LEU A 105 -5.99 -6.47 16.57
CA LEU A 105 -6.71 -5.35 15.97
C LEU A 105 -7.55 -4.63 17.04
N PRO A 106 -7.70 -3.29 16.93
CA PRO A 106 -8.66 -2.58 17.77
C PRO A 106 -10.11 -2.96 17.40
N GLU A 107 -11.06 -2.55 18.23
CA GLU A 107 -12.49 -2.76 17.98
C GLU A 107 -12.95 -2.06 16.69
N GLY A 108 -13.85 -2.70 15.93
CA GLY A 108 -14.42 -2.15 14.70
C GLY A 108 -13.66 -2.48 13.41
N TRP A 109 -12.42 -2.99 13.49
CA TRP A 109 -11.67 -3.39 12.30
C TRP A 109 -12.18 -4.71 11.72
N GLY A 110 -12.16 -4.80 10.38
CA GLY A 110 -12.57 -5.99 9.64
C GLY A 110 -11.39 -6.75 9.06
N VAL A 111 -11.54 -8.07 8.85
CA VAL A 111 -10.51 -8.90 8.21
C VAL A 111 -11.11 -9.88 7.23
N ASN A 112 -10.72 -9.73 5.96
CA ASN A 112 -11.02 -10.67 4.90
C ASN A 112 -9.85 -11.64 4.71
N THR A 113 -10.11 -12.94 4.87
CA THR A 113 -9.13 -14.02 4.64
C THR A 113 -9.56 -14.98 3.53
N ASP A 114 -10.49 -14.58 2.67
CA ASP A 114 -11.04 -15.41 1.59
C ASP A 114 -9.95 -15.89 0.62
N ARG A 115 -8.92 -15.07 0.42
CA ARG A 115 -7.78 -15.33 -0.48
C ARG A 115 -6.59 -16.00 0.21
N LEU A 116 -6.79 -16.50 1.42
CA LEU A 116 -5.72 -17.11 2.22
C LEU A 116 -5.75 -18.64 2.07
N GLY A 117 -4.70 -19.19 1.46
CA GLY A 117 -4.52 -20.62 1.28
C GLY A 117 -4.16 -21.32 2.60
N LYS A 118 -4.97 -22.30 2.99
CA LYS A 118 -4.69 -23.20 4.12
C LYS A 118 -3.79 -24.34 3.65
N GLY A 119 -2.53 -24.36 4.09
CA GLY A 119 -1.69 -25.54 4.03
C GLY A 119 -1.87 -26.45 5.24
N MET A 120 -0.77 -26.98 5.77
CA MET A 120 -0.76 -27.86 6.97
C MET A 120 -0.90 -27.11 8.30
N GLY A 121 -0.92 -25.78 8.25
CA GLY A 121 -0.95 -24.90 9.41
C GLY A 121 -2.34 -24.65 9.97
N THR A 122 -2.41 -23.73 10.94
CA THR A 122 -3.66 -23.37 11.64
C THR A 122 -4.01 -21.90 11.42
N ILE A 123 -5.24 -21.63 10.98
CA ILE A 123 -5.80 -20.28 10.84
C ILE A 123 -6.90 -20.06 11.88
N LYS A 124 -6.67 -19.13 12.81
CA LYS A 124 -7.65 -18.74 13.85
C LYS A 124 -8.02 -17.27 13.69
N ILE A 125 -9.21 -17.01 13.15
CA ILE A 125 -9.75 -15.66 12.97
C ILE A 125 -10.87 -15.45 13.98
N LYS A 126 -10.73 -14.44 14.85
CA LYS A 126 -11.68 -14.04 15.90
C LYS A 126 -12.13 -12.59 15.73
N VAL A 127 -12.17 -12.14 14.49
CA VAL A 127 -12.53 -10.79 14.06
C VAL A 127 -13.55 -10.90 12.94
N PRO A 128 -14.51 -9.96 12.83
CA PRO A 128 -15.49 -9.98 11.76
C PRO A 128 -14.83 -9.69 10.41
N THR A 129 -15.45 -10.17 9.33
CA THR A 129 -14.98 -9.87 7.97
C THR A 129 -15.28 -8.43 7.57
N ALA A 130 -16.45 -7.92 7.98
CA ALA A 130 -16.84 -6.54 7.74
C ALA A 130 -16.28 -5.62 8.83
N ALA A 131 -15.63 -4.54 8.42
CA ALA A 131 -15.28 -3.43 9.31
C ALA A 131 -16.53 -2.58 9.61
N THR A 132 -16.54 -1.94 10.78
CA THR A 132 -17.54 -0.90 11.06
C THR A 132 -17.24 0.35 10.22
N PRO A 133 -18.25 1.21 9.96
CA PRO A 133 -18.05 2.42 9.17
C PRO A 133 -16.91 3.29 9.72
N GLY A 134 -15.97 3.67 8.85
CA GLY A 134 -14.80 4.48 9.22
C GLY A 134 -13.58 3.68 9.71
N ASN A 135 -13.68 2.35 9.87
CA ASN A 135 -12.56 1.48 10.22
C ASN A 135 -12.01 0.74 8.99
N PRO A 136 -10.71 0.43 8.97
CA PRO A 136 -10.10 -0.28 7.86
C PRO A 136 -10.48 -1.76 7.84
N THR A 137 -10.41 -2.34 6.65
CA THR A 137 -10.50 -3.77 6.42
C THR A 137 -9.15 -4.29 5.96
N LEU A 138 -8.64 -5.32 6.64
CA LEU A 138 -7.41 -6.00 6.24
C LEU A 138 -7.76 -7.14 5.29
N VAL A 139 -7.11 -7.19 4.13
CA VAL A 139 -7.27 -8.26 3.15
C VAL A 139 -6.02 -9.13 3.19
N LEU A 140 -6.15 -10.33 3.74
CA LEU A 140 -5.06 -11.29 3.86
C LEU A 140 -5.12 -12.25 2.68
N HIS A 141 -3.98 -12.39 2.01
CA HIS A 141 -3.79 -13.35 0.92
C HIS A 141 -2.42 -14.00 0.99
N GLY A 142 -2.26 -15.12 0.30
CA GLY A 142 -1.01 -15.88 0.27
C GLY A 142 -1.20 -17.33 0.71
N GLN A 143 -0.12 -17.96 1.17
CA GLN A 143 -0.10 -19.39 1.47
C GLN A 143 0.46 -19.61 2.88
N LEU A 144 -0.24 -20.40 3.68
CA LEU A 144 0.29 -20.90 4.94
C LEU A 144 0.99 -22.23 4.75
N GLY A 145 2.21 -22.34 5.28
CA GLY A 145 2.91 -23.60 5.53
C GLY A 145 2.33 -24.34 6.73
N ALA A 146 3.21 -24.85 7.61
CA ALA A 146 2.85 -25.59 8.82
C ALA A 146 2.66 -24.71 10.08
N GLY A 147 2.77 -23.38 9.92
CA GLY A 147 2.70 -22.41 11.00
C GLY A 147 1.29 -22.11 11.51
N THR A 148 1.18 -21.14 12.43
CA THR A 148 -0.11 -20.71 13.00
C THR A 148 -0.33 -19.21 12.82
N ILE A 149 -1.44 -18.81 12.21
CA ILE A 149 -1.90 -17.42 12.21
C ILE A 149 -3.07 -17.25 13.17
N VAL A 150 -2.98 -16.21 14.01
CA VAL A 150 -4.05 -15.81 14.91
C VAL A 150 -4.36 -14.34 14.66
N VAL A 151 -5.61 -14.07 14.31
CA VAL A 151 -6.12 -12.71 14.17
C VAL A 151 -7.23 -12.53 15.20
N ARG A 152 -7.08 -11.56 16.10
CA ARG A 152 -8.03 -11.31 17.19
C ARG A 152 -8.17 -9.83 17.47
N HIS A 153 -9.30 -9.44 18.05
CA HIS A 153 -9.40 -8.13 18.69
C HIS A 153 -8.55 -8.06 19.97
N GLU A 154 -8.24 -6.84 20.39
CA GLU A 154 -7.71 -6.59 21.72
C GLU A 154 -8.67 -7.08 22.81
N ASN A 155 -8.16 -7.73 23.85
CA ASN A 155 -9.01 -8.10 24.99
C ASN A 155 -9.34 -6.86 25.83
N TRP A 156 -10.46 -6.88 26.56
CA TRP A 156 -10.91 -5.78 27.42
C TRP A 156 -9.89 -5.38 28.52
N PHE A 157 -9.03 -6.30 28.96
CA PHE A 157 -7.92 -6.02 29.87
C PHE A 157 -6.81 -5.20 29.19
N GLU A 158 -6.56 -5.43 27.89
CA GLU A 158 -5.56 -4.72 27.09
C GLU A 158 -6.02 -3.27 26.77
N ARG A 159 -7.34 -3.03 26.76
CA ARG A 159 -7.98 -1.70 26.62
C ARG A 159 -7.82 -0.82 27.86
N ARG A 160 -7.76 -1.44 29.05
CA ARG A 160 -7.77 -0.75 30.36
C ARG A 160 -6.40 -0.23 30.79
N THR A 161 -5.31 -0.61 30.11
CA THR A 161 -3.94 -0.14 30.38
C THR A 161 -3.54 1.09 29.55
N LYS A 162 -4.49 1.83 28.97
CA LYS A 162 -4.21 3.19 28.47
C LYS A 162 -4.19 4.12 29.69
N PRO A 163 -3.04 4.63 30.17
CA PRO A 163 -3.05 5.70 31.15
C PRO A 163 -3.80 6.88 30.53
N LYS A 164 -4.86 7.34 31.20
CA LYS A 164 -5.44 8.66 30.95
C LYS A 164 -4.32 9.68 31.14
N GLY A 165 -3.92 10.35 30.06
CA GLY A 165 -3.40 11.70 30.17
C GLY A 165 -4.49 12.64 30.65
#